data_AF-A0A920LYZ2-F1
#
_entry.id   AF-A0A920LYZ2-F1
#
_cell.length_a   1.000
_cell.length_b   1.000
_cell.length_c   1.000
_cell.angle_alpha   90.00
_cell.angle_beta   90.00
_cell.angle_gamma   90.00
#
_symmetry.space_group_name_H-M   'P 1'
#
loop_
_entity.id
_entity.type
_entity.pdbx_description
1 polymer ?
#
loop_
_entity_poly.entity_id
_entity_poly.type
_entity_poly.pdbx_seq_one_letter_code
_entity_poly.pdbx_strand_id
1 'polypeptide(L)'
;MLQRFLDIEFIPEVNFLQKNLNSLAKKYSKISMLAFTHGQPASPTTLGKEFSNFSYRIKFHLDHIKSIKQKGKFNGASGNYNAHVVAEKKVNWESLYLKNS
;
A
#
# COMPACT_ATOMS: atom_id res chain seq x y z
N MET A 1 -2.29 -14.56 -3.42
CA MET A 1 -1.57 -13.88 -4.52
C MET A 1 -1.35 -12.40 -4.20
N LEU A 2 -2.40 -11.59 -4.04
CA LEU A 2 -2.27 -10.14 -3.80
C LEU A 2 -1.47 -9.79 -2.53
N GLN A 3 -1.78 -10.38 -1.37
CA GLN A 3 -1.03 -10.15 -0.13
C GLN A 3 0.48 -10.41 -0.31
N ARG A 4 0.82 -11.56 -0.90
CA ARG A 4 2.21 -11.94 -1.19
C ARG A 4 2.91 -10.94 -2.10
N PHE A 5 2.24 -10.49 -3.17
CA PHE A 5 2.80 -9.49 -4.09
C PHE A 5 3.05 -8.15 -3.37
N LEU A 6 2.09 -7.71 -2.54
CA LEU A 6 2.24 -6.49 -1.76
C LEU A 6 3.46 -6.58 -0.83
N ASP A 7 3.58 -7.67 -0.08
CA ASP A 7 4.62 -7.81 0.95
C ASP A 7 6.03 -8.02 0.39
N ILE A 8 6.15 -8.79 -0.70
CA ILE A 8 7.46 -9.25 -1.20
C ILE A 8 7.98 -8.39 -2.34
N GLU A 9 7.10 -7.83 -3.18
CA GLU A 9 7.51 -7.09 -4.38
C GLU A 9 7.19 -5.59 -4.24
N PHE A 10 5.91 -5.25 -4.09
CA PHE A 10 5.46 -3.86 -4.22
C PHE A 10 5.90 -2.95 -3.07
N ILE A 11 5.63 -3.35 -1.82
CA ILE A 11 5.96 -2.52 -0.64
C ILE A 11 7.48 -2.28 -0.52
N PRO A 12 8.36 -3.29 -0.68
CA PRO A 12 9.81 -3.09 -0.66
C PRO A 12 10.29 -2.08 -1.71
N GLU A 13 9.83 -2.19 -2.96
CA GLU A 13 10.22 -1.28 -4.05
C GLU A 13 9.73 0.15 -3.81
N VAL A 14 8.50 0.33 -3.33
CA VAL A 14 7.98 1.68 -3.01
C VAL A 14 8.74 2.30 -1.83
N ASN A 15 9.11 1.50 -0.80
CA ASN A 15 9.95 1.98 0.29
C ASN A 15 11.34 2.41 -0.22
N PHE A 16 11.92 1.65 -1.16
CA PHE A 16 13.20 1.99 -1.77
C PHE A 16 13.13 3.31 -2.55
N LEU A 17 12.10 3.49 -3.38
CA LEU A 17 11.83 4.75 -4.07
C LEU A 17 11.68 5.91 -3.08
N GLN A 18 10.90 5.73 -2.01
CA GLN A 18 10.70 6.74 -0.98
C GLN A 18 12.02 7.12 -0.30
N LYS A 19 12.87 6.15 0.01
CA LYS A 19 14.21 6.37 0.58
C LYS A 19 15.07 7.21 -0.36
N ASN A 20 15.05 6.93 -1.65
CA ASN A 20 15.78 7.69 -2.66
C ASN A 20 15.27 9.13 -2.75
N LEU A 21 13.95 9.34 -2.79
CA LEU A 21 13.36 10.69 -2.77
C LEU A 21 13.75 11.47 -1.52
N ASN A 22 13.76 10.82 -0.34
CA ASN A 22 14.22 11.45 0.90
C ASN A 22 15.71 11.82 0.88
N SER A 23 16.54 10.99 0.25
CA SER A 23 17.96 11.29 0.05
C SER A 23 18.14 12.51 -0.85
N LEU A 24 17.44 12.56 -1.98
CA LEU A 24 17.45 13.69 -2.91
C LEU A 24 16.91 14.98 -2.25
N ALA A 25 15.85 14.87 -1.47
CA ALA A 25 15.27 15.98 -0.72
C ALA A 25 16.30 16.62 0.24
N LYS A 26 17.05 15.78 0.98
CA LYS A 26 18.12 16.25 1.86
C LYS A 26 19.28 16.85 1.06
N LYS A 27 19.78 16.13 0.05
CA LYS A 27 20.92 16.52 -0.80
C LYS A 27 20.69 17.89 -1.46
N TYR A 28 19.48 18.16 -1.92
CA TYR A 28 19.14 19.38 -2.66
C TYR A 28 18.31 20.39 -1.85
N SER A 29 18.29 20.26 -0.52
CA SER A 29 17.50 21.10 0.38
C SER A 29 17.80 22.61 0.27
N LYS A 30 19.02 22.97 -0.12
CA LYS A 30 19.49 24.36 -0.26
C LYS A 30 19.54 24.87 -1.70
N ILE A 31 19.18 24.05 -2.69
CA ILE A 31 19.21 24.47 -4.10
C ILE A 31 17.91 25.21 -4.42
N SER A 32 17.98 26.54 -4.49
CA SER A 32 16.85 27.39 -4.90
C SER A 32 16.48 27.14 -6.36
N MET A 33 15.17 27.15 -6.66
CA MET A 33 14.61 26.89 -7.98
C MET A 33 13.43 27.82 -8.24
N LEU A 34 13.34 28.40 -9.44
CA LEU A 34 12.15 29.13 -9.88
C LEU A 34 10.98 28.16 -10.01
N ALA A 35 9.89 28.41 -9.28
CA ALA A 35 8.69 27.60 -9.37
C ALA A 35 7.82 28.06 -10.54
N PHE A 36 6.95 27.18 -11.02
CA PHE A 36 5.96 27.49 -12.05
C PHE A 36 4.56 27.07 -11.60
N THR A 37 3.60 27.97 -11.71
CA THR A 37 2.16 27.67 -11.54
C THR A 37 1.46 27.96 -12.85
N HIS A 38 0.64 27.02 -13.33
CA HIS A 38 0.05 27.09 -14.69
C HIS A 38 1.10 27.34 -15.81
N GLY A 39 2.34 26.89 -15.61
CA GLY A 39 3.45 27.11 -16.54
C GLY A 39 4.05 28.52 -16.50
N GLN A 40 3.57 29.42 -15.63
CA GLN A 40 4.09 30.77 -15.47
C GLN A 40 5.00 30.87 -14.23
N PRO A 41 6.05 31.71 -14.26
CA PRO A 41 6.93 31.94 -13.11
C PRO A 41 6.16 32.31 -11.84
N ALA A 42 6.56 31.71 -10.72
CA ALA A 42 5.97 31.93 -9.40
C ALA A 42 7.07 32.07 -8.33
N SER A 43 6.66 32.27 -7.07
CA SER A 43 7.58 32.39 -5.93
C SER A 43 8.55 31.20 -5.86
N PRO A 44 9.86 31.42 -5.66
CA PRO A 44 10.87 30.36 -5.62
C PRO A 44 10.58 29.27 -4.59
N THR A 45 11.05 28.05 -4.90
CA THR A 45 11.07 26.88 -4.01
C THR A 45 12.50 26.35 -3.90
N THR A 46 12.72 25.20 -3.25
CA THR A 46 13.96 24.44 -3.38
C THR A 46 13.74 23.12 -4.09
N LEU A 47 14.72 22.67 -4.87
CA LEU A 47 14.64 21.37 -5.54
C LEU A 47 14.41 20.24 -4.50
N GLY A 48 15.04 20.34 -3.34
CA GLY A 48 14.82 19.41 -2.24
C GLY A 48 13.39 19.41 -1.69
N LYS A 49 12.75 20.60 -1.61
CA LYS A 49 11.34 20.72 -1.19
C LYS A 49 10.41 19.98 -2.15
N GLU A 50 10.67 20.07 -3.46
CA GLU A 50 9.85 19.35 -4.44
C GLU A 50 9.99 17.83 -4.30
N PHE A 51 11.20 17.29 -4.14
CA PHE A 51 11.37 15.85 -3.84
C PHE A 51 10.66 15.43 -2.53
N SER A 52 10.69 16.28 -1.51
CA SER A 52 9.98 16.04 -0.25
C SER A 52 8.47 15.95 -0.45
N ASN A 53 7.88 16.78 -1.32
CA ASN A 53 6.44 16.74 -1.63
C ASN A 53 6.05 15.38 -2.23
N PHE A 54 6.85 14.85 -3.16
CA PHE A 54 6.62 13.52 -3.75
C PHE A 54 6.75 12.40 -2.71
N SER A 55 7.80 12.41 -1.90
CA SER A 55 8.01 11.41 -0.84
C SER A 55 6.85 11.36 0.15
N TYR A 56 6.32 12.53 0.55
CA TYR A 56 5.17 12.63 1.45
C TYR A 56 3.91 11.99 0.84
N ARG A 57 3.61 12.28 -0.43
CA ARG A 57 2.45 11.69 -1.12
C ARG A 57 2.57 10.18 -1.27
N ILE A 58 3.75 9.68 -1.61
CA ILE A 58 4.01 8.24 -1.67
C ILE A 58 3.78 7.59 -0.32
N LYS A 59 4.29 8.19 0.76
CA LYS A 59 4.06 7.69 2.13
C LYS A 59 2.58 7.53 2.44
N PHE A 60 1.81 8.58 2.18
CA PHE A 60 0.38 8.61 2.45
C PHE A 60 -0.36 7.45 1.75
N HIS A 61 -0.11 7.25 0.45
CA HIS A 61 -0.74 6.16 -0.29
C HIS A 61 -0.25 4.78 0.15
N LEU A 62 1.04 4.64 0.46
CA LEU A 62 1.59 3.39 0.96
C LEU A 62 0.97 2.99 2.30
N ASP A 63 0.81 3.94 3.21
CA ASP A 63 0.16 3.72 4.51
C ASP A 63 -1.32 3.31 4.31
N HIS A 64 -2.02 3.90 3.33
CA HIS A 64 -3.37 3.49 2.97
C HIS A 64 -3.41 2.03 2.46
N ILE A 65 -2.53 1.66 1.51
CA ILE A 65 -2.45 0.30 0.97
C ILE A 65 -2.19 -0.72 2.08
N LYS A 66 -1.26 -0.42 2.99
CA LYS A 66 -0.93 -1.28 4.15
C LYS A 66 -2.09 -1.47 5.11
N SER A 67 -3.05 -0.53 5.16
CA SER A 67 -4.23 -0.63 6.04
C SER A 67 -5.35 -1.52 5.48
N ILE A 68 -5.30 -1.87 4.19
CA ILE A 68 -6.31 -2.71 3.55
C ILE A 68 -6.16 -4.15 4.02
N LYS A 69 -7.10 -4.63 4.83
CA LYS A 69 -7.19 -6.05 5.19
C LYS A 69 -7.67 -6.88 3.99
N GLN A 70 -6.80 -7.77 3.51
CA GLN A 70 -7.16 -8.70 2.45
C GLN A 70 -8.14 -9.74 2.98
N LYS A 71 -9.27 -9.91 2.29
CA LYS A 71 -10.31 -10.88 2.66
C LYS A 71 -10.26 -12.08 1.73
N GLY A 72 -10.40 -13.27 2.30
CA GLY A 72 -10.66 -14.51 1.57
C GLY A 72 -11.98 -15.11 2.07
N LYS A 73 -12.61 -15.97 1.26
CA LYS A 73 -13.78 -16.75 1.69
C LYS A 73 -13.50 -18.25 1.53
N PHE A 74 -14.00 -19.05 2.44
CA PHE A 74 -13.99 -20.50 2.35
C PHE A 74 -15.33 -21.04 2.83
N ASN A 75 -16.24 -21.35 1.90
CA ASN A 75 -17.60 -21.77 2.24
C ASN A 75 -18.28 -22.67 1.19
N GLY A 76 -17.49 -23.30 0.31
CA GLY A 76 -17.98 -24.24 -0.70
C GLY A 76 -18.68 -23.60 -1.91
N ALA A 77 -19.21 -24.44 -2.81
CA ALA A 77 -19.65 -24.04 -4.15
C ALA A 77 -20.65 -22.87 -4.19
N SER A 78 -21.63 -22.87 -3.29
CA SER A 78 -22.65 -21.83 -3.17
C SER A 78 -22.56 -21.01 -1.87
N GLY A 79 -21.51 -21.22 -1.08
CA GLY A 79 -21.26 -20.48 0.14
C GLY A 79 -21.94 -21.00 1.43
N ASN A 80 -22.54 -22.19 1.37
CA ASN A 80 -23.33 -22.76 2.47
C ASN A 80 -22.69 -24.00 3.12
N TYR A 81 -21.41 -24.30 2.84
CA TYR A 81 -20.69 -25.47 3.37
C TYR A 81 -21.31 -26.84 3.05
N ASN A 82 -22.31 -26.94 2.16
CA ASN A 82 -23.08 -28.17 1.88
C ASN A 82 -22.25 -29.45 1.79
N ALA A 83 -21.22 -29.47 0.92
CA ALA A 83 -20.35 -30.64 0.76
C ALA A 83 -19.53 -30.97 2.02
N HIS A 84 -19.12 -29.95 2.77
CA HIS A 84 -18.33 -30.10 4.00
C HIS A 84 -19.18 -30.73 5.11
N VAL A 85 -20.42 -30.26 5.28
CA VAL A 85 -21.37 -30.81 6.25
C VAL A 85 -21.74 -32.26 5.92
N VAL A 86 -21.87 -32.60 4.64
CA VAL A 86 -22.09 -34.00 4.21
C VAL A 86 -20.90 -34.88 4.56
N ALA A 87 -19.66 -34.39 4.36
CA ALA A 87 -18.44 -35.14 4.66
C ALA A 87 -18.20 -35.35 6.15
N GLU A 88 -18.43 -34.32 6.98
CA GLU A 88 -18.31 -34.41 8.43
C GLU A 88 -19.30 -33.47 9.12
N LYS A 89 -20.32 -34.05 9.75
CA LYS A 89 -21.43 -33.33 10.40
C LYS A 89 -21.08 -32.78 11.77
N LYS A 90 -20.11 -33.38 12.46
CA LYS A 90 -19.75 -32.98 13.84
C LYS A 90 -18.83 -31.77 13.88
N VAL A 91 -18.25 -31.37 12.75
CA VAL A 91 -17.37 -30.20 12.63
C VAL A 91 -18.21 -28.93 12.39
N ASN A 92 -17.97 -27.90 13.20
CA ASN A 92 -18.48 -26.56 12.94
C ASN A 92 -17.58 -25.84 11.93
N TRP A 93 -17.90 -26.00 10.64
CA TRP A 93 -17.14 -25.46 9.52
C TRP A 93 -17.09 -23.92 9.48
N GLU A 94 -18.13 -23.24 9.98
CA GLU A 94 -18.17 -21.78 10.07
C GLU A 94 -17.19 -21.25 11.13
N SER A 95 -17.13 -21.90 12.29
CA SER A 95 -16.17 -21.53 13.35
C SER A 95 -14.71 -21.71 12.90
N LEU A 96 -14.44 -22.72 12.08
CA LEU A 96 -13.12 -22.98 11.47
C LEU A 96 -12.70 -21.86 10.51
N TYR A 97 -13.65 -21.32 9.74
CA TYR A 97 -13.40 -20.17 8.87
C TYR A 97 -13.16 -18.88 9.68
N LEU A 98 -14.01 -18.59 10.68
CA LEU A 98 -13.94 -17.36 11.48
C LEU A 98 -12.70 -17.25 12.37
N LYS A 99 -12.09 -18.37 12.78
CA LYS A 99 -10.82 -18.35 13.53
C LYS A 99 -9.61 -17.91 12.69
N ASN A 100 -9.73 -17.92 11.36
CA ASN A 100 -8.63 -17.69 10.42
C ASN A 100 -8.86 -16.47 9.50
N SER A 101 -9.93 -15.70 9.73
CA SER A 101 -10.35 -14.51 8.97
C SER A 101 -10.20 -13.24 9.80
#